data_AF-A0A944FLG9-F1
#
_entry.id   AF-A0A944FLG9-F1
#
_cell.length_a   1.000
_cell.length_b   1.000
_cell.length_c   1.000
_cell.angle_alpha   90.00
_cell.angle_beta   90.00
_cell.angle_gamma   90.00
#
_symmetry.space_group_name_H-M   'P 1'
#
loop_
_entity.id
_entity.type
_entity.pdbx_description
1 polymer ?
#
loop_
_entity_poly.entity_id
_entity_poly.type
_entity_poly.pdbx_seq_one_letter_code
_entity_poly.pdbx_strand_id
1 'polypeptide(L)'
;MTKPRLTLLEHATLGERLAAMRDELLHLHVLLDNAYPKTGHEGAPARSLEKAQRAIDDARTHLDHAVFREYPRHASTALYYPHREDRAAVD
;
A
#
# COMPACT_ATOMS: atom_id res chain seq x y z
N MET A 1 -26.53 -13.75 -3.04
CA MET A 1 -25.84 -13.69 -1.75
C MET A 1 -24.83 -12.55 -1.79
N THR A 2 -24.95 -11.57 -0.90
CA THR A 2 -23.96 -10.50 -0.74
C THR A 2 -22.82 -11.02 0.13
N LYS A 3 -21.57 -10.87 -0.32
CA LYS A 3 -20.40 -11.22 0.50
C LYS A 3 -20.33 -10.28 1.71
N PRO A 4 -19.92 -10.78 2.90
CA PRO A 4 -19.70 -9.91 4.04
C PRO A 4 -18.61 -8.87 3.73
N ARG A 5 -18.77 -7.66 4.28
CA ARG A 5 -17.77 -6.59 4.23
C ARG A 5 -16.69 -6.83 5.28
N LEU A 6 -15.53 -6.17 5.11
CA LEU A 6 -14.46 -6.21 6.09
C LEU A 6 -14.89 -5.45 7.34
N THR A 7 -14.49 -5.94 8.51
CA THR A 7 -14.56 -5.22 9.78
C THR A 7 -13.51 -4.09 9.83
N LEU A 8 -13.67 -3.12 10.73
CA LEU A 8 -12.68 -2.06 10.94
C LEU A 8 -11.29 -2.59 11.28
N LEU A 9 -11.22 -3.67 12.07
CA LEU A 9 -9.96 -4.31 12.41
C LEU A 9 -9.30 -4.91 11.16
N GLU A 10 -10.07 -5.59 10.31
CA GLU A 10 -9.56 -6.13 9.05
C GLU A 10 -9.11 -5.01 8.08
N HIS A 11 -9.80 -3.87 8.06
CA HIS A 11 -9.36 -2.69 7.32
C HIS A 11 -7.99 -2.19 7.83
N ALA A 12 -7.82 -2.06 9.15
CA ALA A 12 -6.56 -1.62 9.77
C ALA A 12 -5.41 -2.57 9.42
N THR A 13 -5.59 -3.88 9.68
CA THR A 13 -4.59 -4.90 9.37
C THR A 13 -4.23 -4.94 7.88
N LEU A 14 -5.22 -4.77 7.00
CA LEU A 14 -4.97 -4.73 5.56
C LEU A 14 -4.18 -3.47 5.16
N GLY A 15 -4.50 -2.31 5.73
CA GLY A 15 -3.79 -1.08 5.46
C GLY A 15 -2.34 -1.10 5.94
N GLU A 16 -2.06 -1.67 7.11
CA GLU A 16 -0.69 -1.90 7.59
C GLU A 16 0.12 -2.75 6.61
N ARG A 17 -0.45 -3.88 6.18
CA ARG A 17 0.21 -4.79 5.21
C ARG A 17 0.48 -4.13 3.87
N LEU A 18 -0.48 -3.38 3.34
CA LEU A 18 -0.33 -2.65 2.07
C LEU A 18 0.71 -1.53 2.20
N ALA A 19 0.74 -0.82 3.33
CA ALA A 19 1.74 0.21 3.59
C ALA A 19 3.16 -0.38 3.70
N ALA A 20 3.31 -1.54 4.35
CA ALA A 20 4.59 -2.24 4.43
C ALA A 20 5.08 -2.70 3.05
N MET A 21 4.22 -3.34 2.25
CA MET A 21 4.55 -3.74 0.88
C MET A 21 4.93 -2.55 -0.01
N ARG A 22 4.20 -1.44 0.09
CA ARG A 22 4.50 -0.20 -0.65
C ARG A 22 5.88 0.35 -0.28
N ASP A 23 6.22 0.34 1.00
CA ASP A 23 7.52 0.83 1.48
C ASP A 23 8.69 -0.04 1.01
N GLU A 24 8.51 -1.36 1.03
CA GLU A 24 9.51 -2.30 0.52
C GLU A 24 9.72 -2.14 -0.99
N LEU A 25 8.63 -2.05 -1.77
CA LEU A 25 8.73 -1.81 -3.21
C LEU A 25 9.43 -0.49 -3.53
N LEU A 26 9.16 0.57 -2.76
CA LEU A 26 9.85 1.84 -2.91
C LEU A 26 11.34 1.72 -2.60
N HIS A 27 11.71 1.00 -1.54
CA HIS A 27 13.10 0.76 -1.18
C HIS A 27 13.85 0.02 -2.30
N LEU A 28 13.29 -1.08 -2.79
CA LEU A 28 13.86 -1.85 -3.90
C LEU A 28 13.92 -1.05 -5.20
N HIS A 29 12.89 -0.24 -5.50
CA HIS A 29 12.88 0.65 -6.65
C HIS A 29 14.07 1.63 -6.59
N VAL A 30 14.27 2.30 -5.46
CA VAL A 30 15.40 3.23 -5.26
C VAL A 30 16.74 2.52 -5.36
N LEU A 31 16.86 1.31 -4.80
CA LEU A 31 18.08 0.50 -4.91
C LEU A 31 18.44 0.24 -6.38
N LEU A 32 17.46 -0.19 -7.18
CA LEU A 32 17.66 -0.47 -8.60
C LEU A 32 17.93 0.80 -9.43
N ASP A 33 17.24 1.89 -9.13
CA ASP A 33 17.43 3.19 -9.80
C ASP A 33 18.84 3.76 -9.57
N ASN A 34 19.49 3.39 -8.47
CA ASN A 34 20.87 3.76 -8.16
C ASN A 34 21.90 2.77 -8.75
N ALA A 35 21.51 1.51 -8.99
CA ALA A 35 22.42 0.46 -9.45
C ALA A 35 22.48 0.33 -10.98
N TYR A 36 21.40 0.66 -11.69
CA TYR A 36 21.25 0.40 -13.12
C TYR A 36 20.78 1.63 -13.92
N PRO A 37 21.07 1.70 -15.23
CA PRO A 37 20.50 2.74 -16.09
C PRO A 37 18.96 2.71 -16.09
N LYS A 38 18.34 3.91 -16.05
CA LYS A 38 16.87 4.07 -16.03
C LYS A 38 16.17 3.62 -17.32
N THR A 39 16.92 3.49 -18.40
CA THR A 39 16.42 3.17 -19.76
C THR A 39 16.87 1.79 -20.22
N GLY A 40 16.21 1.27 -21.25
CA GLY A 40 16.58 -0.03 -21.82
C GLY A 40 16.14 -1.22 -20.97
N HIS A 41 16.77 -2.38 -21.21
CA HIS A 41 16.45 -3.64 -20.56
C HIS A 41 16.78 -3.61 -19.06
N GLU A 42 17.90 -3.00 -18.67
CA GLU A 42 18.35 -2.92 -17.28
C GLU A 42 17.43 -2.06 -16.40
N GLY A 43 16.76 -1.04 -16.95
CA GLY A 43 15.77 -0.27 -16.22
C GLY A 43 14.38 -0.92 -16.14
N ALA A 44 14.16 -2.06 -16.79
CA ALA A 44 12.85 -2.72 -16.81
C ALA A 44 12.39 -3.22 -15.41
N PRO A 45 13.27 -3.78 -14.55
CA PRO A 45 12.91 -4.15 -13.19
C PRO A 45 12.44 -2.97 -12.34
N ALA A 46 13.17 -1.84 -12.32
CA ALA A 46 12.79 -0.65 -11.56
C ALA A 46 11.39 -0.14 -11.98
N ARG A 47 11.16 0.02 -13.30
CA ARG A 47 9.84 0.41 -13.82
C ARG A 47 8.71 -0.57 -13.45
N SER A 48 9.03 -1.85 -13.27
CA SER A 48 8.04 -2.85 -12.87
C SER A 48 7.68 -2.72 -11.40
N LEU A 49 8.66 -2.44 -10.53
CA LEU A 49 8.42 -2.13 -9.12
C LEU A 49 7.63 -0.82 -8.96
N GLU A 50 7.94 0.20 -9.75
CA GLU A 50 7.17 1.45 -9.76
C GLU A 50 5.69 1.20 -10.10
N LYS A 51 5.41 0.38 -11.12
CA LYS A 51 4.03 0.00 -11.47
C LYS A 51 3.34 -0.76 -10.35
N ALA A 52 4.04 -1.69 -9.69
CA ALA A 52 3.49 -2.42 -8.55
C ALA A 52 3.18 -1.47 -7.37
N GLN A 53 4.06 -0.50 -7.10
CA GLN A 53 3.83 0.52 -6.08
C GLN A 53 2.55 1.31 -6.38
N ARG A 54 2.38 1.79 -7.62
CA ARG A 54 1.18 2.54 -8.05
C ARG A 54 -0.09 1.70 -7.88
N ALA A 55 -0.06 0.41 -8.23
CA ALA A 55 -1.20 -0.47 -8.06
C ALA A 55 -1.59 -0.65 -6.57
N ILE A 56 -0.61 -0.68 -5.65
CA ILE A 56 -0.88 -0.71 -4.21
C ILE A 56 -1.47 0.63 -3.73
N ASP A 57 -0.94 1.76 -4.19
CA ASP A 57 -1.46 3.08 -3.84
C ASP A 57 -2.92 3.26 -4.33
N ASP A 58 -3.25 2.75 -5.52
CA ASP A 58 -4.62 2.73 -6.04
C ASP A 58 -5.53 1.83 -5.17
N ALA A 59 -5.07 0.64 -4.79
CA ALA A 59 -5.83 -0.26 -3.92
C ALA A 59 -6.12 0.38 -2.55
N ARG A 60 -5.12 1.04 -1.94
CA ARG A 60 -5.27 1.77 -0.67
C ARG A 60 -6.30 2.88 -0.79
N THR A 61 -6.25 3.66 -1.88
CA THR A 61 -7.20 4.74 -2.14
C THR A 61 -8.64 4.21 -2.28
N HIS A 62 -8.83 3.13 -3.03
CA HIS A 62 -10.16 2.54 -3.19
C HIS A 62 -10.73 1.96 -1.90
N LEU A 63 -9.89 1.36 -1.08
CA LEU A 63 -10.29 0.80 0.20
C LEU A 63 -10.53 1.88 1.27
N ASP A 64 -9.77 2.98 1.24
CA ASP A 64 -10.04 4.16 2.05
C ASP A 64 -11.43 4.74 1.73
N HIS A 65 -11.74 4.94 0.45
CA HIS A 65 -13.10 5.33 0.06
C HIS A 65 -14.17 4.29 0.47
N ALA A 66 -13.83 3.00 0.51
CA ALA A 66 -14.76 1.98 0.98
C ALA A 66 -15.02 2.10 2.48
N VAL A 67 -14.00 2.32 3.31
CA VAL A 67 -14.17 2.43 4.76
C VAL A 67 -15.01 3.66 5.14
N PHE A 68 -14.86 4.78 4.44
CA PHE A 68 -15.72 5.96 4.64
C PHE A 68 -17.20 5.72 4.31
N ARG A 69 -17.50 4.81 3.36
CA ARG A 69 -18.88 4.41 3.04
C ARG A 69 -19.44 3.39 4.03
N GLU A 70 -18.61 2.43 4.45
CA GLU A 70 -19.01 1.30 5.28
C GLU A 70 -19.08 1.67 6.77
N TYR A 71 -18.22 2.59 7.22
CA TYR A 71 -18.07 2.99 8.62
C TYR A 71 -17.94 4.52 8.81
N PRO A 72 -18.92 5.35 8.39
CA PRO A 72 -18.76 6.80 8.32
C PRO A 72 -18.43 7.51 9.65
N ARG A 73 -18.74 6.89 10.80
CA ARG A 73 -18.45 7.44 12.13
C ARG A 73 -17.08 7.04 12.69
N HIS A 74 -16.45 6.01 12.10
CA HIS A 74 -15.19 5.43 12.60
C HIS A 74 -14.09 5.45 11.53
N ALA A 75 -14.43 5.81 10.29
CA ALA A 75 -13.49 5.91 9.19
C ALA A 75 -12.42 6.96 9.49
N SER A 76 -11.19 6.58 9.20
CA SER A 76 -10.01 7.44 9.32
C SER A 76 -9.05 7.06 8.20
N THR A 77 -8.44 8.08 7.60
CA THR A 77 -7.37 7.87 6.60
C THR A 77 -6.19 7.11 7.18
N ALA A 78 -5.98 7.17 8.50
CA ALA A 78 -4.94 6.42 9.19
C ALA A 78 -5.06 4.89 9.01
N LEU A 79 -6.25 4.37 8.69
CA LEU A 79 -6.44 2.94 8.43
C LEU A 79 -5.65 2.47 7.21
N TYR A 80 -5.60 3.25 6.13
CA TYR A 80 -4.87 2.92 4.90
C TYR A 80 -3.59 3.72 4.71
N TYR A 81 -3.39 4.78 5.48
CA TYR A 81 -2.21 5.63 5.48
C TYR A 81 -1.63 5.77 6.90
N PRO A 82 -1.28 4.65 7.58
CA PRO A 82 -0.71 4.72 8.92
C PRO A 82 0.66 5.39 8.90
N HIS A 83 0.97 6.18 9.92
CA HIS A 83 2.34 6.64 10.12
C HIS A 83 3.23 5.43 10.40
N ARG A 84 4.50 5.49 9.99
CA ARG A 84 5.42 4.37 10.20
C ARG A 84 5.54 3.99 11.67
N GLU A 85 5.47 4.98 12.56
CA GLU A 85 5.57 4.85 14.01
C GLU A 85 4.34 4.17 14.65
N ASP A 86 3.19 4.24 13.98
CA ASP A 86 1.93 3.68 14.46
C ASP A 86 1.72 2.22 14.01
N ARG A 87 2.57 1.72 13.11
CA ARG A 87 2.49 0.33 12.64
C ARG A 87 3.04 -0.60 13.71
N ALA A 88 2.32 -1.66 14.03
CA ALA A 88 2.87 -2.74 14.84
C ALA A 88 4.19 -3.21 14.21
N ALA A 89 5.26 -3.30 15.00
CA ALA A 89 6.53 -3.86 14.55
C ALA A 89 6.25 -5.29 14.07
N VAL A 90 6.33 -5.50 12.76
CA VAL A 90 6.27 -6.83 12.17
C VAL A 90 7.71 -7.35 12.20
N ASP A 91 8.06 -8.05 13.28
CA ASP A 91 9.27 -8.90 13.36
C ASP A 91 9.08 -10.18 12.52
#